data_AF-A0A351Q929-F1
#
_entry.id   AF-A0A351Q929-F1
#
_cell.length_a   1.000
_cell.length_b   1.000
_cell.length_c   1.000
_cell.angle_alpha   90.00
_cell.angle_beta   90.00
_cell.angle_gamma   90.00
#
_symmetry.space_group_name_H-M   'P 1'
#
loop_
_entity.id
_entity.type
_entity.pdbx_description
1 polymer ?
#
loop_
_entity_poly.entity_id
_entity_poly.type
_entity_poly.pdbx_seq_one_letter_code
_entity_poly.pdbx_strand_id
1 'polypeptide(L)'
;WVIDIIDGWIITLSSSENDVAYKTLIRQFEKNYEEAVREYKKHNETYPDFSEIKKHIPDIIKETNIELIISKSKRKSEDIPWDDYPSHILIGADMLNRGFTIEKLATTYMPRYSIGKSNADTIQQRCRFFGYKRKYLWSCRVFLPQDVQTEYREYVDHEEEMRKWLKENDSLEEVEQLLLHTPHLNATRRNILSKDIVTSKLSGWRKINAFQSNSIAPNKKLVEKFVADNERNFSLYKNFNSSDRNHRYLKLKMEEAVSFISEFIVQNMPDAARKQATLRYLKYLMTKQKTPLEFVYVIQMAYAGEPREREFNVETEKIDTELFSGHSPKGIEVYPGDREIKFEDSICIQIHNIKFKCENRKWAGKTAYTLAFYYPEDFATNYTGKLNESDL
;
A
#
# COMPACT_ATOMS: atom_id res chain seq x y z
N TRP A 1 -35.26 19.11 14.56
CA TRP A 1 -34.55 18.32 15.59
C TRP A 1 -33.50 19.15 16.32
N VAL A 2 -32.41 19.62 15.68
CA VAL A 2 -31.40 20.47 16.39
C VAL A 2 -32.05 21.74 16.92
N ILE A 3 -32.83 22.42 16.08
CA ILE A 3 -33.59 23.62 16.43
C ILE A 3 -34.48 23.33 17.65
N ASP A 4 -35.31 22.28 17.60
CA ASP A 4 -36.19 21.89 18.72
C ASP A 4 -35.44 21.66 20.04
N ILE A 5 -34.23 21.08 20.00
CA ILE A 5 -33.40 20.89 21.20
C ILE A 5 -32.92 22.24 21.75
N ILE A 6 -32.41 23.11 20.87
CA ILE A 6 -31.89 24.43 21.25
C ILE A 6 -33.03 25.30 21.78
N ASP A 7 -34.19 25.30 21.14
CA ASP A 7 -35.39 25.99 21.61
C ASP A 7 -35.81 25.47 23.00
N GLY A 8 -35.78 24.16 23.20
CA GLY A 8 -36.02 23.55 24.51
C GLY A 8 -35.04 24.01 25.59
N TRP A 9 -33.75 24.14 25.25
CA TRP A 9 -32.73 24.69 26.15
C TRP A 9 -32.98 26.18 26.43
N ILE A 10 -33.31 26.98 25.42
CA ILE A 10 -33.60 28.42 25.57
C ILE A 10 -34.78 28.63 26.51
N ILE A 11 -35.88 27.88 26.34
CA ILE A 11 -37.07 27.94 27.21
C ILE A 11 -36.68 27.60 28.66
N THR A 12 -35.91 26.53 28.83
CA THR A 12 -35.47 26.08 30.16
C THR A 12 -34.53 27.09 30.83
N LEU A 13 -33.59 27.66 30.07
CA LEU A 13 -32.63 28.66 30.56
C LEU A 13 -33.27 30.02 30.86
N SER A 14 -34.42 30.33 30.23
CA SER A 14 -35.22 31.52 30.51
C SER A 14 -36.11 31.38 31.76
N SER A 15 -36.21 30.17 32.31
CA SER A 15 -36.98 29.89 33.53
C SER A 15 -36.22 30.36 34.79
N SER A 16 -36.92 30.45 35.92
CA SER A 16 -36.28 30.82 37.20
C SER A 16 -35.12 29.87 37.53
N GLU A 17 -34.02 30.41 38.07
CA GLU A 17 -32.91 29.57 38.55
C GLU A 17 -33.32 28.56 39.64
N ASN A 18 -34.45 28.83 40.31
CA ASN A 18 -35.00 27.93 41.30
C ASN A 18 -35.77 26.73 40.71
N ASP A 19 -36.11 26.80 39.43
CA ASP A 19 -36.84 25.77 38.70
C ASP A 19 -36.04 24.45 38.63
N VAL A 20 -36.75 23.34 38.75
CA VAL A 20 -36.15 22.00 38.75
C VAL A 20 -35.55 21.67 37.38
N ALA A 21 -36.19 22.06 36.28
CA ALA A 21 -35.69 21.85 34.92
C ALA A 21 -34.43 22.67 34.68
N TYR A 22 -34.40 23.94 35.10
CA TYR A 22 -33.20 24.78 35.03
C TYR A 22 -32.02 24.15 35.76
N LYS A 23 -32.22 23.80 37.04
CA LYS A 23 -31.18 23.16 37.87
C LYS A 23 -30.69 21.84 37.25
N THR A 24 -31.61 21.07 36.67
CA THR A 24 -31.26 19.80 36.02
C THR A 24 -30.42 20.03 34.77
N LEU A 25 -30.78 21.01 33.92
CA LEU A 25 -30.04 21.34 32.71
C LEU A 25 -28.63 21.87 33.03
N ILE A 26 -28.50 22.77 34.01
CA ILE A 26 -27.18 23.27 34.44
C ILE A 26 -26.29 22.15 34.97
N ARG A 27 -26.83 21.22 35.77
CA ARG A 27 -26.07 20.04 36.22
C ARG A 27 -25.62 19.14 35.07
N GLN A 28 -26.42 19.02 34.01
CA GLN A 28 -26.01 18.28 32.81
C GLN A 28 -24.84 18.98 32.10
N PHE A 29 -24.87 20.31 31.98
CA PHE A 29 -23.75 21.07 31.42
C PHE A 29 -22.49 20.98 32.29
N GLU A 30 -22.62 21.05 33.62
CA GLU A 30 -21.51 20.90 34.55
C GLU A 30 -20.84 19.53 34.41
N LYS A 31 -21.65 18.47 34.31
CA LYS A 31 -21.14 17.12 34.06
C LYS A 31 -20.40 17.01 32.72
N ASN A 32 -20.92 17.62 31.66
CA ASN A 32 -20.28 17.59 30.34
C ASN A 32 -19.04 18.49 30.26
N TYR A 33 -18.96 19.52 31.09
CA TYR A 33 -17.83 20.43 31.16
C TYR A 33 -16.52 19.72 31.53
N GLU A 34 -16.57 18.71 32.41
CA GLU A 34 -15.40 17.90 32.77
C GLU A 34 -14.73 17.28 31.53
N GLU A 35 -15.52 16.75 30.60
CA GLU A 35 -15.03 16.19 29.34
C GLU A 35 -14.58 17.28 28.34
N ALA A 36 -15.20 18.46 28.38
CA ALA A 36 -14.82 19.60 27.55
C ALA A 36 -13.42 20.14 27.91
N VAL A 37 -13.04 20.11 29.19
CA VAL A 37 -11.71 20.59 29.65
C VAL A 37 -10.69 19.49 29.89
N ARG A 38 -11.05 18.21 29.69
CA ARG A 38 -10.17 17.06 29.97
C ARG A 38 -8.77 17.18 29.35
N GLU A 39 -8.69 17.52 28.06
CA GLU A 39 -7.40 17.61 27.37
C GLU A 39 -6.57 18.82 27.81
N TYR A 40 -7.22 19.93 28.22
CA TYR A 40 -6.53 21.07 28.81
C TYR A 40 -5.88 20.68 30.14
N LYS A 41 -6.64 20.02 31.02
CA LYS A 41 -6.15 19.51 32.30
C LYS A 41 -5.00 18.51 32.10
N LYS A 42 -5.14 17.59 31.15
CA LYS A 42 -4.12 16.56 30.85
C LYS A 42 -2.79 17.16 30.38
N HIS A 43 -2.82 18.27 29.65
CA HIS A 43 -1.62 18.95 29.15
C HIS A 43 -1.18 20.15 30.01
N ASN A 44 -1.81 20.32 31.18
CA ASN A 44 -1.48 21.37 32.14
C ASN A 44 -1.61 22.81 31.60
N GLU A 45 -2.58 23.00 30.71
CA GLU A 45 -2.91 24.26 30.05
C GLU A 45 -3.96 25.05 30.84
N THR A 46 -4.03 26.35 30.64
CA THR A 46 -5.05 27.19 31.29
C THR A 46 -6.43 27.03 30.65
N TYR A 47 -7.46 26.93 31.48
CA TYR A 47 -8.87 26.84 31.07
C TYR A 47 -9.76 27.52 32.12
N PRO A 48 -10.91 28.07 31.72
CA PRO A 48 -11.83 28.75 32.63
C PRO A 48 -12.65 27.74 33.44
N ASP A 49 -13.04 28.11 34.66
CA ASP A 49 -13.89 27.31 35.53
C ASP A 49 -15.34 27.25 35.03
N PHE A 50 -16.10 26.22 35.44
CA PHE A 50 -17.50 26.10 35.04
C PHE A 50 -18.33 27.31 35.43
N SER A 51 -18.08 27.92 36.60
CA SER A 51 -18.75 29.13 37.06
C SER A 51 -18.52 30.34 36.15
N GLU A 52 -17.38 30.40 35.46
CA GLU A 52 -17.08 31.46 34.49
C GLU A 52 -17.85 31.20 33.19
N ILE A 53 -17.81 29.96 32.67
CA ILE A 53 -18.52 29.58 31.45
C ILE A 53 -20.04 29.68 31.63
N LYS A 54 -20.57 29.26 32.78
CA LYS A 54 -22.01 29.21 33.08
C LYS A 54 -22.71 30.54 32.79
N LYS A 55 -22.05 31.66 33.04
CA LYS A 55 -22.58 33.01 32.81
C LYS A 55 -22.83 33.30 31.33
N HIS A 56 -22.09 32.66 30.44
CA HIS A 56 -22.16 32.87 29.00
C HIS A 56 -23.02 31.85 28.27
N ILE A 57 -23.38 30.72 28.91
CA ILE A 57 -24.16 29.65 28.29
C ILE A 57 -25.49 30.14 27.68
N PRO A 58 -26.32 30.94 28.39
CA PRO A 58 -27.60 31.39 27.83
C PRO A 58 -27.44 32.22 26.55
N ASP A 59 -26.50 33.18 26.58
CA ASP A 59 -26.25 34.07 25.45
C ASP A 59 -25.70 33.29 24.26
N ILE A 60 -24.70 32.42 24.49
CA ILE A 60 -24.10 31.60 23.43
C ILE A 60 -25.16 30.70 22.79
N ILE A 61 -25.98 30.00 23.57
CA ILE A 61 -27.01 29.10 23.01
C ILE A 61 -28.03 29.89 22.18
N LYS A 62 -28.47 31.05 22.67
CA LYS A 62 -29.44 31.90 21.98
C LYS A 62 -28.89 32.51 20.68
N GLU A 63 -27.61 32.87 20.69
CA GLU A 63 -26.91 33.49 19.57
C GLU A 63 -26.18 32.47 18.68
N THR A 64 -26.36 31.17 18.90
CA THR A 64 -25.77 30.15 18.03
C THR A 64 -26.49 30.14 16.68
N ASN A 65 -25.77 30.41 15.60
CA ASN A 65 -26.32 30.29 14.26
C ASN A 65 -26.35 28.82 13.81
N ILE A 66 -27.48 28.36 13.28
CA ILE A 66 -27.68 26.97 12.83
C ILE A 66 -27.92 26.98 11.33
N GLU A 67 -27.07 26.29 10.58
CA GLU A 67 -27.11 26.29 9.11
C GLU A 67 -27.13 24.88 8.53
N LEU A 68 -28.02 24.67 7.54
CA LEU A 68 -28.13 23.43 6.79
C LEU A 68 -27.42 23.56 5.43
N ILE A 69 -26.31 22.84 5.28
CA ILE A 69 -25.45 22.88 4.09
C ILE A 69 -25.65 21.60 3.26
N ILE A 70 -26.42 21.72 2.17
CA ILE A 70 -26.73 20.62 1.24
C ILE A 70 -26.53 21.05 -0.22
N SER A 71 -26.27 20.10 -1.12
CA SER A 71 -25.96 20.36 -2.55
C SER A 71 -26.92 21.27 -3.29
N LYS A 72 -28.20 21.29 -2.88
CA LYS A 72 -29.23 22.16 -3.49
C LYS A 72 -29.13 23.63 -3.07
N SER A 73 -28.54 23.94 -1.91
CA SER A 73 -28.57 25.30 -1.36
C SER A 73 -27.59 26.27 -2.04
N LYS A 74 -26.63 25.76 -2.84
CA LYS A 74 -25.53 26.54 -3.48
C LYS A 74 -24.71 27.41 -2.52
N ARG A 75 -24.95 27.36 -1.21
CA ARG A 75 -24.23 28.16 -0.21
C ARG A 75 -22.77 27.71 -0.13
N LYS A 76 -21.89 28.70 -0.12
CA LYS A 76 -20.46 28.53 0.06
C LYS A 76 -20.03 28.98 1.44
N SER A 77 -18.76 28.77 1.74
CA SER A 77 -18.16 29.16 3.02
C SER A 77 -18.22 30.67 3.26
N GLU A 78 -18.12 31.45 2.19
CA GLU A 78 -18.13 32.92 2.24
C GLU A 78 -19.52 33.50 2.52
N ASP A 79 -20.57 32.68 2.36
CA ASP A 79 -21.97 33.08 2.61
C ASP A 79 -22.37 32.89 4.09
N ILE A 80 -21.47 32.34 4.92
CA ILE A 80 -21.71 32.14 6.36
C ILE A 80 -21.22 33.38 7.11
N PRO A 81 -22.07 34.02 7.94
CA PRO A 81 -21.71 35.21 8.69
C PRO A 81 -20.89 34.85 9.93
N TRP A 82 -19.62 34.45 9.73
CA TRP A 82 -18.75 33.91 10.79
C TRP A 82 -18.49 34.86 11.97
N ASP A 83 -18.56 36.17 11.73
CA ASP A 83 -18.29 37.21 12.73
C ASP A 83 -19.57 37.78 13.37
N ASP A 84 -20.75 37.51 12.81
CA ASP A 84 -22.02 38.06 13.32
C ASP A 84 -22.54 37.26 14.54
N TYR A 85 -22.01 36.06 14.77
CA TYR A 85 -22.46 35.14 15.81
C TYR A 85 -21.28 34.60 16.63
N PRO A 86 -21.45 34.38 17.94
CA PRO A 86 -20.40 33.81 18.79
C PRO A 86 -20.10 32.34 18.48
N SER A 87 -21.06 31.60 17.91
CA SER A 87 -20.85 30.21 17.52
C SER A 87 -21.79 29.74 16.39
N HIS A 88 -21.40 28.65 15.74
CA HIS A 88 -22.12 28.08 14.60
C HIS A 88 -22.29 26.57 14.75
N ILE A 89 -23.47 26.07 14.39
CA ILE A 89 -23.75 24.64 14.20
C ILE A 89 -24.08 24.42 12.72
N LEU A 90 -23.16 23.76 12.02
CA LEU A 90 -23.33 23.42 10.61
C LEU A 90 -23.74 21.96 10.49
N ILE A 91 -24.88 21.72 9.85
CA ILE A 91 -25.37 20.37 9.55
C ILE A 91 -25.29 20.18 8.05
N GLY A 92 -24.62 19.12 7.58
CA GLY A 92 -24.48 18.91 6.15
C GLY A 92 -24.05 17.51 5.74
N ALA A 93 -24.06 17.30 4.43
CA ALA A 93 -23.69 16.03 3.80
C ALA A 93 -22.32 16.16 3.11
N ASP A 94 -22.18 15.69 1.86
CA ASP A 94 -20.88 15.65 1.17
C ASP A 94 -20.24 17.02 0.90
N MET A 95 -21.02 18.10 0.88
CA MET A 95 -20.47 19.44 0.69
C MET A 95 -19.52 19.87 1.81
N LEU A 96 -19.75 19.44 3.05
CA LEU A 96 -18.85 19.75 4.16
C LEU A 96 -17.52 18.96 4.08
N ASN A 97 -17.48 17.88 3.30
CA ASN A 97 -16.29 17.03 3.19
C ASN A 97 -15.24 17.60 2.20
N ARG A 98 -15.62 18.50 1.29
CA ARG A 98 -14.71 19.00 0.24
C ARG A 98 -15.04 20.43 -0.18
N GLY A 99 -14.03 21.30 -0.13
CA GLY A 99 -14.12 22.68 -0.66
C GLY A 99 -14.92 23.65 0.21
N PHE A 100 -15.24 23.27 1.45
CA PHE A 100 -15.91 24.13 2.42
C PHE A 100 -15.02 24.28 3.65
N THR A 101 -14.53 25.50 3.91
CA THR A 101 -13.62 25.77 5.03
C THR A 101 -14.43 26.19 6.25
N ILE A 102 -14.33 25.45 7.35
CA ILE A 102 -15.01 25.84 8.59
C ILE A 102 -14.04 26.64 9.46
N GLU A 103 -14.39 27.90 9.69
CA GLU A 103 -13.64 28.76 10.61
C GLU A 103 -13.77 28.26 12.05
N LYS A 104 -12.65 28.28 12.80
CA LYS A 104 -12.62 27.95 14.23
C LYS A 104 -13.27 26.59 14.61
N LEU A 105 -13.28 25.61 13.69
CA LEU A 105 -13.82 24.26 13.92
C LEU A 105 -13.29 23.63 15.22
N ALA A 106 -14.16 23.53 16.23
CA ALA A 106 -13.86 22.90 17.52
C ALA A 106 -14.42 21.47 17.59
N THR A 107 -15.70 21.28 17.28
CA THR A 107 -16.35 19.97 17.42
C THR A 107 -16.80 19.42 16.07
N THR A 108 -16.47 18.16 15.80
CA THR A 108 -16.90 17.44 14.60
C THR A 108 -17.58 16.14 14.97
N TYR A 109 -18.78 15.92 14.42
CA TYR A 109 -19.48 14.65 14.48
C TYR A 109 -19.55 14.05 13.08
N MET A 110 -18.81 12.96 12.83
CA MET A 110 -18.77 12.31 11.52
C MET A 110 -19.17 10.83 11.66
N PRO A 111 -20.47 10.51 11.60
CA PRO A 111 -20.98 9.16 11.89
C PRO A 111 -20.78 8.16 10.73
N ARG A 112 -20.16 8.57 9.63
CA ARG A 112 -20.06 7.74 8.43
C ARG A 112 -18.94 6.72 8.58
N TYR A 113 -19.27 5.46 8.31
CA TYR A 113 -18.32 4.38 8.09
C TYR A 113 -17.95 4.31 6.60
N SER A 114 -16.70 3.95 6.31
CA SER A 114 -16.34 3.47 4.97
C SER A 114 -16.85 2.04 4.79
N ILE A 115 -17.48 1.75 3.66
CA ILE A 115 -17.80 0.37 3.27
C ILE A 115 -16.49 -0.27 2.79
N GLY A 116 -15.76 -0.90 3.71
CA GLY A 116 -14.44 -1.52 3.49
C GLY A 116 -13.26 -0.68 4.00
N LYS A 117 -12.08 -1.30 4.13
CA LYS A 117 -10.84 -0.64 4.58
C LYS A 117 -10.56 0.60 3.72
N SER A 118 -10.55 1.77 4.34
CA SER A 118 -10.17 3.01 3.66
C SER A 118 -8.67 3.06 3.46
N ASN A 119 -8.26 3.44 2.26
CA ASN A 119 -6.86 3.57 1.91
C ASN A 119 -6.21 4.82 2.54
N ALA A 120 -4.89 4.82 2.77
CA ALA A 120 -4.18 5.93 3.43
C ALA A 120 -4.43 7.32 2.79
N ASP A 121 -4.43 7.45 1.46
CA ASP A 121 -4.80 8.73 0.83
C ASP A 121 -6.29 9.08 0.99
N THR A 122 -7.21 8.10 1.04
CA THR A 122 -8.61 8.39 1.40
C THR A 122 -8.69 8.96 2.80
N ILE A 123 -7.94 8.36 3.72
CA ILE A 123 -7.85 8.75 5.12
C ILE A 123 -7.29 10.18 5.20
N GLN A 124 -6.15 10.46 4.57
CA GLN A 124 -5.55 11.80 4.52
C GLN A 124 -6.47 12.85 3.88
N GLN A 125 -7.07 12.55 2.72
CA GLN A 125 -8.01 13.45 2.05
C GLN A 125 -9.23 13.73 2.92
N ARG A 126 -9.73 12.74 3.66
CA ARG A 126 -10.78 12.93 4.64
C ARG A 126 -10.31 13.81 5.80
N CYS A 127 -9.09 13.66 6.29
CA CYS A 127 -8.58 14.52 7.37
C CYS A 127 -8.41 15.99 7.00
N ARG A 128 -8.41 16.34 5.70
CA ARG A 128 -8.19 17.74 5.27
C ARG A 128 -9.20 18.72 5.82
N PHE A 129 -10.42 18.29 6.14
CA PHE A 129 -11.43 19.18 6.73
C PHE A 129 -10.95 19.77 8.07
N PHE A 130 -10.09 19.04 8.80
CA PHE A 130 -9.70 19.44 10.14
C PHE A 130 -8.77 20.66 10.12
N GLY A 131 -7.92 20.81 9.09
CA GLY A 131 -7.03 21.96 8.94
C GLY A 131 -6.00 22.12 10.08
N TYR A 132 -5.41 23.32 10.18
CA TYR A 132 -4.39 23.62 11.18
C TYR A 132 -4.99 24.23 12.45
N LYS A 133 -4.97 23.47 13.55
CA LYS A 133 -5.68 23.83 14.80
C LYS A 133 -4.77 23.96 16.02
N ARG A 134 -3.44 24.04 15.83
CA ARG A 134 -2.44 24.03 16.93
C ARG A 134 -2.74 25.03 18.05
N LYS A 135 -3.27 26.22 17.72
CA LYS A 135 -3.56 27.28 18.69
C LYS A 135 -4.69 26.94 19.69
N TYR A 136 -5.57 25.99 19.36
CA TYR A 136 -6.73 25.62 20.17
C TYR A 136 -7.02 24.12 20.11
N LEU A 137 -5.95 23.31 19.95
CA LEU A 137 -6.04 21.87 19.74
C LEU A 137 -6.81 21.19 20.89
N TRP A 138 -6.63 21.68 22.12
CA TRP A 138 -7.24 21.11 23.32
C TRP A 138 -8.74 21.37 23.42
N SER A 139 -9.29 22.32 22.66
CA SER A 139 -10.73 22.49 22.47
C SER A 139 -11.32 21.53 21.43
N CYS A 140 -10.50 20.92 20.58
CA CYS A 140 -11.00 20.12 19.49
C CYS A 140 -11.58 18.78 19.98
N ARG A 141 -12.74 18.40 19.45
CA ARG A 141 -13.38 17.10 19.71
C ARG A 141 -13.85 16.50 18.39
N VAL A 142 -13.48 15.24 18.15
CA VAL A 142 -13.86 14.53 16.92
C VAL A 142 -14.52 13.22 17.31
N PHE A 143 -15.80 13.10 17.00
CA PHE A 143 -16.61 11.93 17.28
C PHE A 143 -16.74 11.08 16.02
N LEU A 144 -16.20 9.87 16.08
CA LEU A 144 -16.05 8.95 14.95
C LEU A 144 -16.44 7.52 15.36
N PRO A 145 -16.93 6.69 14.42
CA PRO A 145 -17.06 5.25 14.64
C PRO A 145 -15.72 4.61 15.04
N GLN A 146 -15.77 3.58 15.89
CA GLN A 146 -14.57 2.91 16.43
C GLN A 146 -13.62 2.40 15.33
N ASP A 147 -14.18 1.86 14.24
CA ASP A 147 -13.39 1.36 13.11
C ASP A 147 -12.59 2.50 12.45
N VAL A 148 -13.22 3.66 12.27
CA VAL A 148 -12.58 4.85 11.68
C VAL A 148 -11.50 5.41 12.62
N GLN A 149 -11.72 5.39 13.93
CA GLN A 149 -10.69 5.78 14.92
C GLN A 149 -9.47 4.84 14.86
N THR A 150 -9.71 3.55 14.63
CA THR A 150 -8.64 2.56 14.51
C THR A 150 -7.86 2.76 13.22
N GLU A 151 -8.55 2.97 12.09
CA GLU A 151 -7.92 3.33 10.81
C GLU A 151 -7.05 4.59 10.92
N TYR A 152 -7.51 5.63 11.64
CA TYR A 152 -6.71 6.84 11.84
C TYR A 152 -5.47 6.62 12.70
N ARG A 153 -5.58 5.85 13.81
CA ARG A 153 -4.43 5.55 14.67
C ARG A 153 -3.37 4.73 13.95
N GLU A 154 -3.79 3.65 13.28
CA GLU A 154 -2.90 2.83 12.46
C GLU A 154 -2.18 3.70 11.41
N TYR A 155 -2.90 4.59 10.73
CA TYR A 155 -2.29 5.50 9.77
C TYR A 155 -1.22 6.41 10.40
N VAL A 156 -1.49 7.00 11.58
CA VAL A 156 -0.51 7.86 12.28
C VAL A 156 0.72 7.08 12.71
N ASP A 157 0.53 5.89 13.28
CA ASP A 157 1.63 5.02 13.70
C ASP A 157 2.55 4.68 12.50
N HIS A 158 1.96 4.37 11.34
CA HIS A 158 2.72 4.14 10.11
C HIS A 158 3.48 5.38 9.62
N GLU A 159 2.90 6.58 9.73
CA GLU A 159 3.57 7.82 9.32
C GLU A 159 4.77 8.15 10.22
N GLU A 160 4.61 7.95 11.54
CA GLU A 160 5.70 8.16 12.50
C GLU A 160 6.83 7.13 12.30
N GLU A 161 6.50 5.88 11.98
CA GLU A 161 7.49 4.85 11.65
C GLU A 161 8.28 5.22 10.39
N MET A 162 7.60 5.70 9.35
CA MET A 162 8.25 6.20 8.14
C MET A 162 9.15 7.41 8.42
N ARG A 163 8.68 8.36 9.23
CA ARG A 163 9.48 9.52 9.67
C ARG A 163 10.72 9.09 10.45
N LYS A 164 10.60 8.03 11.25
CA LYS A 164 11.73 7.46 12.00
C LYS A 164 12.77 6.89 11.03
N TRP A 165 12.39 6.07 10.06
CA TRP A 165 13.33 5.56 9.05
C TRP A 165 14.03 6.67 8.28
N LEU A 166 13.29 7.70 7.87
CA LEU A 166 13.86 8.86 7.17
C LEU A 166 14.85 9.66 8.02
N LYS A 167 14.75 9.61 9.35
CA LYS A 167 15.70 10.25 10.26
C LYS A 167 16.91 9.38 10.58
N GLU A 168 16.73 8.06 10.58
CA GLU A 168 17.73 7.09 11.01
C GLU A 168 18.58 6.53 9.86
N ASN A 169 18.21 6.79 8.60
CA ASN A 169 18.94 6.33 7.42
C ASN A 169 19.28 7.52 6.53
N ASP A 170 20.51 7.54 6.01
CA ASP A 170 21.04 8.66 5.22
C ASP A 170 20.72 8.52 3.72
N SER A 171 20.31 7.32 3.27
CA SER A 171 19.94 7.06 1.87
C SER A 171 18.47 6.69 1.71
N LEU A 172 17.87 7.17 0.62
CA LEU A 172 16.47 6.85 0.28
C LEU A 172 16.32 5.39 -0.15
N GLU A 173 17.37 4.79 -0.70
CA GLU A 173 17.42 3.38 -1.08
C GLU A 173 17.30 2.44 0.14
N GLU A 174 17.92 2.77 1.27
CA GLU A 174 17.80 2.00 2.52
C GLU A 174 16.39 2.13 3.12
N VAL A 175 15.83 3.34 3.11
CA VAL A 175 14.44 3.58 3.57
C VAL A 175 13.45 2.84 2.67
N GLU A 176 13.68 2.79 1.35
CA GLU A 176 12.88 2.03 0.41
C GLU A 176 12.93 0.53 0.73
N GLN A 177 14.13 -0.02 1.03
CA GLN A 177 14.25 -1.42 1.45
C GLN A 177 13.47 -1.68 2.75
N LEU A 178 13.60 -0.83 3.77
CA LEU A 178 12.87 -0.98 5.04
C LEU A 178 11.34 -0.95 4.84
N LEU A 179 10.84 -0.02 4.02
CA LEU A 179 9.44 0.04 3.60
C LEU A 179 8.96 -1.26 2.92
N LEU A 180 9.86 -1.96 2.22
CA LEU A 180 9.58 -3.22 1.51
C LEU A 180 9.72 -4.48 2.39
N HIS A 181 10.36 -4.37 3.56
CA HIS A 181 10.62 -5.49 4.48
C HIS A 181 9.59 -5.62 5.60
N THR A 182 8.81 -4.58 5.89
CA THR A 182 7.84 -4.61 7.00
C THR A 182 6.45 -5.07 6.54
N PRO A 183 5.91 -6.19 7.06
CA PRO A 183 4.69 -6.84 6.57
C PRO A 183 3.38 -6.08 6.87
N HIS A 184 3.43 -5.00 7.63
CA HIS A 184 2.26 -4.25 8.09
C HIS A 184 1.93 -2.99 7.26
N LEU A 185 2.80 -2.61 6.31
CA LEU A 185 2.69 -1.37 5.54
C LEU A 185 1.84 -1.54 4.27
N ASN A 186 0.54 -1.28 4.35
CA ASN A 186 -0.25 -0.96 3.16
C ASN A 186 -0.21 0.56 2.91
N ALA A 187 0.92 1.04 2.39
CA ALA A 187 1.28 2.47 2.44
C ALA A 187 0.36 3.45 1.67
N THR A 188 -0.43 3.05 0.65
CA THR A 188 -1.35 3.99 -0.06
C THR A 188 -2.41 3.29 -0.93
N ARG A 189 -3.42 4.07 -1.39
CA ARG A 189 -4.54 3.67 -2.28
C ARG A 189 -4.18 2.73 -3.45
N ARG A 190 -5.01 1.71 -3.65
CA ARG A 190 -5.17 0.95 -4.94
C ARG A 190 -5.57 1.82 -6.16
N ASN A 191 -5.97 3.08 -5.94
CA ASN A 191 -6.53 4.00 -6.95
C ASN A 191 -5.82 5.39 -7.03
N ILE A 192 -4.61 5.54 -6.46
CA ILE A 192 -3.66 6.63 -6.85
C ILE A 192 -2.39 5.97 -7.36
N LEU A 193 -2.61 5.18 -8.37
CA LEU A 193 -1.57 4.75 -9.25
C LEU A 193 -2.16 5.11 -10.63
N SER A 194 -1.33 5.71 -11.49
CA SER A 194 -1.73 6.26 -12.78
C SER A 194 -2.46 5.22 -13.63
N LYS A 195 -2.97 5.62 -14.80
CA LYS A 195 -3.58 4.75 -15.81
C LYS A 195 -2.69 3.56 -16.25
N ASP A 196 -1.49 3.42 -15.67
CA ASP A 196 -0.41 2.49 -16.01
C ASP A 196 -0.16 1.43 -14.92
N ILE A 197 -1.07 1.25 -13.95
CA ILE A 197 -1.06 0.02 -13.15
C ILE A 197 -1.40 -1.13 -14.08
N VAL A 198 -0.40 -1.92 -14.42
CA VAL A 198 -0.63 -3.23 -15.02
C VAL A 198 -1.37 -4.08 -13.99
N THR A 199 -2.69 -4.22 -14.18
CA THR A 199 -3.53 -5.25 -13.57
C THR A 199 -3.16 -6.62 -14.14
N SER A 200 -1.89 -7.02 -14.11
CA SER A 200 -1.55 -8.39 -14.49
C SER A 200 -1.83 -9.27 -13.29
N LYS A 201 -2.89 -10.08 -13.38
CA LYS A 201 -2.93 -11.35 -12.66
C LYS A 201 -1.55 -12.00 -12.81
N LEU A 202 -0.80 -12.16 -11.71
CA LEU A 202 0.41 -12.99 -11.69
C LEU A 202 -0.09 -14.43 -11.89
N SER A 203 -0.21 -14.80 -13.16
CA SER A 203 -0.80 -16.05 -13.64
C SER A 203 -0.01 -16.47 -14.87
N GLY A 204 0.31 -17.76 -14.92
CA GLY A 204 1.13 -18.31 -15.97
C GLY A 204 2.57 -17.79 -15.95
N TRP A 205 3.24 -17.86 -17.10
CA TRP A 205 4.64 -17.51 -17.22
C TRP A 205 4.90 -16.01 -17.35
N ARG A 206 5.95 -15.54 -16.68
CA ARG A 206 6.49 -14.19 -16.79
C ARG A 206 8.01 -14.25 -16.92
N LYS A 207 8.55 -13.71 -18.00
CA LYS A 207 9.97 -13.81 -18.36
C LYS A 207 10.68 -12.49 -18.07
N ILE A 208 11.98 -12.55 -17.77
CA ILE A 208 12.88 -11.40 -17.79
C ILE A 208 13.67 -11.46 -19.10
N ASN A 209 13.52 -10.45 -19.94
CA ASN A 209 14.08 -10.46 -21.29
C ASN A 209 15.09 -9.34 -21.52
N ALA A 210 15.15 -8.35 -20.62
CA ALA A 210 16.09 -7.24 -20.71
C ALA A 210 17.39 -7.53 -19.94
N PHE A 211 18.51 -7.05 -20.47
CA PHE A 211 19.84 -7.29 -19.92
C PHE A 211 20.66 -6.01 -19.94
N GLN A 212 21.16 -5.58 -18.79
CA GLN A 212 22.09 -4.45 -18.72
C GLN A 212 23.53 -4.96 -18.57
N SER A 213 24.48 -4.29 -19.21
CA SER A 213 25.89 -4.74 -19.21
C SER A 213 26.50 -4.87 -17.81
N ASN A 214 26.12 -4.00 -16.87
CA ASN A 214 26.55 -4.01 -15.47
C ASN A 214 25.89 -5.12 -14.63
N SER A 215 24.77 -5.70 -15.07
CA SER A 215 24.05 -6.76 -14.37
C SER A 215 24.58 -8.16 -14.67
N ILE A 216 25.20 -8.37 -15.85
CA ILE A 216 25.59 -9.71 -16.33
C ILE A 216 26.58 -10.40 -15.40
N ALA A 217 27.70 -9.75 -15.07
CA ALA A 217 28.75 -10.37 -14.26
C ALA A 217 28.30 -10.62 -12.81
N PRO A 218 27.64 -9.67 -12.10
CA PRO A 218 27.07 -9.93 -10.79
C PRO A 218 26.04 -11.07 -10.79
N ASN A 219 25.09 -11.08 -11.73
CA ASN A 219 24.07 -12.12 -11.82
C ASN A 219 24.67 -13.49 -12.15
N LYS A 220 25.68 -13.52 -13.01
CA LYS A 220 26.42 -14.75 -13.32
C LYS A 220 27.07 -15.33 -12.06
N LYS A 221 27.78 -14.51 -11.30
CA LYS A 221 28.40 -14.92 -10.03
C LYS A 221 27.35 -15.39 -9.01
N LEU A 222 26.23 -14.68 -8.89
CA LEU A 222 25.12 -15.04 -8.01
C LEU A 222 24.54 -16.43 -8.36
N VAL A 223 24.20 -16.65 -9.64
CA VAL A 223 23.60 -17.91 -10.09
C VAL A 223 24.59 -19.07 -10.00
N GLU A 224 25.84 -18.88 -10.40
CA GLU A 224 26.87 -19.92 -10.31
C GLU A 224 27.16 -20.31 -8.86
N LYS A 225 27.21 -19.33 -7.94
CA LYS A 225 27.31 -19.59 -6.51
C LYS A 225 26.08 -20.36 -6.00
N PHE A 226 24.88 -19.89 -6.32
CA PHE A 226 23.63 -20.55 -5.91
C PHE A 226 23.58 -22.01 -6.38
N VAL A 227 23.96 -22.27 -7.64
CA VAL A 227 23.99 -23.61 -8.21
C VAL A 227 25.05 -24.47 -7.51
N ALA A 228 26.26 -23.95 -7.29
CA ALA A 228 27.32 -24.67 -6.62
C ALA A 228 26.97 -25.03 -5.16
N ASP A 229 26.38 -24.10 -4.43
CA ASP A 229 25.95 -24.28 -3.03
C ASP A 229 24.83 -25.33 -2.92
N ASN A 230 24.06 -25.56 -4.01
CA ASN A 230 22.92 -26.48 -4.05
C ASN A 230 23.10 -27.71 -4.96
N GLU A 231 24.32 -27.98 -5.43
CA GLU A 231 24.58 -29.01 -6.47
C GLU A 231 24.02 -30.39 -6.09
N ARG A 232 24.14 -30.78 -4.82
CA ARG A 232 23.66 -32.07 -4.29
C ARG A 232 22.14 -32.14 -4.07
N ASN A 233 21.46 -31.00 -4.08
CA ASN A 233 20.02 -30.89 -3.80
C ASN A 233 19.18 -30.95 -5.08
N PHE A 234 19.81 -30.83 -6.25
CA PHE A 234 19.10 -30.90 -7.52
C PHE A 234 18.70 -32.34 -7.88
N SER A 235 17.44 -32.48 -8.29
CA SER A 235 16.89 -33.70 -8.87
C SER A 235 16.66 -33.51 -10.37
N LEU A 236 16.91 -34.55 -11.17
CA LEU A 236 16.59 -34.52 -12.60
C LEU A 236 15.06 -34.41 -12.80
N TYR A 237 14.60 -33.47 -13.62
CA TYR A 237 13.17 -33.31 -13.91
C TYR A 237 12.64 -34.46 -14.76
N LYS A 238 13.29 -34.70 -15.90
CA LYS A 238 13.07 -35.84 -16.79
C LYS A 238 14.29 -35.99 -17.70
N ASN A 239 14.62 -37.22 -18.08
CA ASN A 239 15.62 -37.48 -19.10
C ASN A 239 14.98 -37.46 -20.50
N PHE A 240 15.29 -36.45 -21.29
CA PHE A 240 14.90 -36.30 -22.69
C PHE A 240 15.99 -36.75 -23.67
N ASN A 241 17.07 -37.39 -23.18
CA ASN A 241 18.23 -37.82 -23.97
C ASN A 241 18.85 -36.69 -24.80
N SER A 242 18.86 -35.48 -24.24
CA SER A 242 19.48 -34.30 -24.85
C SER A 242 20.00 -33.39 -23.75
N SER A 243 21.25 -32.97 -23.88
CA SER A 243 21.88 -32.02 -22.95
C SER A 243 21.15 -30.67 -22.89
N ASP A 244 20.60 -30.22 -24.02
CA ASP A 244 19.80 -29.00 -24.12
C ASP A 244 18.38 -29.15 -23.55
N ARG A 245 17.84 -30.37 -23.48
CA ARG A 245 16.46 -30.62 -23.01
C ARG A 245 16.39 -31.20 -21.60
N ASN A 246 17.52 -31.60 -21.03
CA ASN A 246 17.56 -32.10 -19.66
C ASN A 246 17.58 -30.93 -18.67
N HIS A 247 16.62 -30.96 -17.75
CA HIS A 247 16.42 -29.94 -16.72
C HIS A 247 16.56 -30.58 -15.35
N ARG A 248 16.99 -29.81 -14.36
CA ARG A 248 17.03 -30.24 -12.97
C ARG A 248 16.35 -29.23 -12.07
N TYR A 249 15.79 -29.67 -10.95
CA TYR A 249 15.04 -28.82 -10.05
C TYR A 249 15.36 -29.11 -8.58
N LEU A 250 15.10 -28.14 -7.72
CA LEU A 250 15.12 -28.32 -6.27
C LEU A 250 13.95 -27.57 -5.63
N LYS A 251 13.60 -27.95 -4.41
CA LYS A 251 12.67 -27.21 -3.56
C LYS A 251 13.49 -26.23 -2.72
N LEU A 252 13.27 -24.94 -2.91
CA LEU A 252 13.95 -23.88 -2.18
C LEU A 252 13.01 -23.29 -1.14
N LYS A 253 13.51 -23.07 0.08
CA LYS A 253 12.73 -22.40 1.12
C LYS A 253 12.38 -20.97 0.71
N MET A 254 11.26 -20.46 1.19
CA MET A 254 10.75 -19.16 0.80
C MET A 254 11.73 -18.02 1.11
N GLU A 255 12.40 -18.06 2.27
CA GLU A 255 13.37 -17.03 2.69
C GLU A 255 14.58 -17.00 1.75
N GLU A 256 15.10 -18.17 1.38
CA GLU A 256 16.21 -18.32 0.45
C GLU A 256 15.81 -17.88 -0.97
N ALA A 257 14.57 -18.18 -1.39
CA ALA A 257 14.03 -17.72 -2.66
C ALA A 257 13.88 -16.20 -2.72
N VAL A 258 13.39 -15.59 -1.63
CA VAL A 258 13.30 -14.13 -1.50
C VAL A 258 14.68 -13.50 -1.56
N SER A 259 15.68 -14.03 -0.85
CA SER A 259 17.08 -13.54 -0.93
C SER A 259 17.62 -13.63 -2.36
N PHE A 260 17.55 -14.81 -2.98
CA PHE A 260 18.05 -15.04 -4.32
C PHE A 260 17.44 -14.10 -5.36
N ILE A 261 16.11 -13.94 -5.36
CA ILE A 261 15.43 -13.02 -6.30
C ILE A 261 15.82 -11.57 -5.99
N SER A 262 15.94 -11.19 -4.71
CA SER A 262 16.25 -9.81 -4.30
C SER A 262 17.66 -9.41 -4.74
N GLU A 263 18.63 -10.32 -4.68
CA GLU A 263 20.01 -10.11 -5.12
C GLU A 263 20.17 -10.11 -6.66
N PHE A 264 19.26 -10.76 -7.40
CA PHE A 264 19.33 -10.82 -8.86
C PHE A 264 19.04 -9.45 -9.49
N ILE A 265 20.04 -8.81 -10.10
CA ILE A 265 19.96 -7.43 -10.61
C ILE A 265 19.09 -7.38 -11.87
N VAL A 266 18.07 -6.54 -11.86
CA VAL A 266 17.18 -6.25 -13.00
C VAL A 266 16.99 -4.75 -13.04
N GLN A 267 17.48 -4.07 -14.08
CA GLN A 267 17.43 -2.60 -14.15
C GLN A 267 16.43 -2.08 -15.18
N ASN A 268 15.94 -2.93 -16.08
CA ASN A 268 14.87 -2.53 -16.99
C ASN A 268 13.59 -2.35 -16.18
N MET A 269 13.01 -1.16 -16.22
CA MET A 269 11.89 -0.77 -15.36
C MET A 269 10.72 -1.78 -15.40
N PRO A 270 10.21 -2.22 -16.57
CA PRO A 270 9.19 -3.26 -16.65
C PRO A 270 9.52 -4.57 -15.94
N ASP A 271 10.75 -5.08 -16.12
CA ASP A 271 11.17 -6.35 -15.53
C ASP A 271 11.52 -6.17 -14.03
N ALA A 272 12.03 -5.01 -13.62
CA ALA A 272 12.30 -4.66 -12.23
C ALA A 272 11.01 -4.56 -11.42
N ALA A 273 9.99 -3.87 -11.94
CA ALA A 273 8.67 -3.81 -11.32
C ALA A 273 8.02 -5.20 -11.18
N ARG A 274 8.24 -6.08 -12.16
CA ARG A 274 7.77 -7.48 -12.12
C ARG A 274 8.53 -8.31 -11.10
N LYS A 275 9.86 -8.15 -10.99
CA LYS A 275 10.66 -8.77 -9.92
C LYS A 275 10.12 -8.35 -8.56
N GLN A 276 9.87 -7.05 -8.36
CA GLN A 276 9.24 -6.54 -7.14
C GLN A 276 7.85 -7.13 -6.92
N ALA A 277 7.06 -7.27 -7.98
CA ALA A 277 5.76 -7.92 -7.91
C ALA A 277 5.84 -9.37 -7.40
N THR A 278 6.82 -10.11 -7.90
CA THR A 278 7.12 -11.49 -7.48
C THR A 278 7.47 -11.54 -5.99
N LEU A 279 8.38 -10.66 -5.53
CA LEU A 279 8.86 -10.64 -4.15
C LEU A 279 7.75 -10.39 -3.13
N ARG A 280 6.89 -9.38 -3.32
CA ARG A 280 5.79 -9.17 -2.35
C ARG A 280 4.74 -10.27 -2.44
N TYR A 281 4.56 -10.89 -3.61
CA TYR A 281 3.66 -12.03 -3.74
C TYR A 281 4.14 -13.25 -2.94
N LEU A 282 5.44 -13.56 -3.01
CA LEU A 282 6.05 -14.61 -2.18
C LEU A 282 5.88 -14.30 -0.69
N LYS A 283 6.20 -13.08 -0.24
CA LYS A 283 6.00 -12.66 1.17
C LYS A 283 4.53 -12.75 1.60
N TYR A 284 3.58 -12.40 0.72
CA TYR A 284 2.15 -12.55 0.99
C TYR A 284 1.76 -14.03 1.20
N LEU A 285 2.26 -14.93 0.36
CA LEU A 285 1.98 -16.36 0.50
C LEU A 285 2.59 -16.98 1.76
N MET A 286 3.69 -16.44 2.28
CA MET A 286 4.28 -16.85 3.56
C MET A 286 3.41 -16.50 4.76
N THR A 287 2.59 -15.43 4.67
CA THR A 287 1.80 -14.90 5.80
C THR A 287 0.35 -15.43 5.84
N LYS A 288 -0.05 -16.30 4.88
CA LYS A 288 -1.38 -16.91 4.89
C LYS A 288 -1.53 -17.87 6.08
N GLN A 289 -2.50 -17.59 6.95
CA GLN A 289 -2.82 -18.43 8.12
C GLN A 289 -3.35 -19.82 7.76
N LYS A 290 -3.95 -19.97 6.57
CA LYS A 290 -4.37 -21.26 6.02
C LYS A 290 -3.47 -21.58 4.84
N THR A 291 -2.80 -22.74 4.90
CA THR A 291 -1.89 -23.28 3.88
C THR A 291 -0.80 -22.28 3.43
N PRO A 292 0.13 -21.89 4.32
CA PRO A 292 1.28 -21.08 3.93
C PRO A 292 2.10 -21.85 2.88
N LEU A 293 2.60 -21.14 1.87
CA LEU A 293 3.51 -21.76 0.92
C LEU A 293 4.88 -21.91 1.58
N GLU A 294 5.38 -23.13 1.69
CA GLU A 294 6.62 -23.43 2.42
C GLU A 294 7.88 -23.40 1.54
N PHE A 295 7.71 -23.60 0.23
CA PHE A 295 8.81 -23.67 -0.72
C PHE A 295 8.39 -23.23 -2.13
N VAL A 296 9.37 -22.87 -2.95
CA VAL A 296 9.25 -22.71 -4.40
C VAL A 296 10.08 -23.77 -5.13
N TYR A 297 9.74 -24.05 -6.39
CA TYR A 297 10.60 -24.86 -7.25
C TYR A 297 11.59 -23.96 -7.99
N VAL A 298 12.89 -24.24 -7.87
CA VAL A 298 13.90 -23.64 -8.75
C VAL A 298 14.33 -24.69 -9.76
N ILE A 299 14.19 -24.37 -11.04
CA ILE A 299 14.48 -25.27 -12.16
C ILE A 299 15.64 -24.69 -12.96
N GLN A 300 16.78 -25.38 -13.00
CA GLN A 300 17.88 -25.04 -13.88
C GLN A 300 17.65 -25.69 -15.25
N MET A 301 17.46 -24.83 -16.25
CA MET A 301 17.14 -25.26 -17.61
C MET A 301 18.41 -25.63 -18.37
N ALA A 302 18.38 -26.70 -19.18
CA ALA A 302 19.51 -27.16 -20.00
C ALA A 302 20.82 -27.27 -19.19
N TYR A 303 20.75 -27.83 -17.97
CA TYR A 303 21.87 -27.75 -17.00
C TYR A 303 23.16 -28.43 -17.49
N ALA A 304 23.04 -29.38 -18.40
CA ALA A 304 24.15 -30.11 -19.01
C ALA A 304 24.46 -29.63 -20.44
N GLY A 305 23.74 -28.63 -20.94
CA GLY A 305 23.88 -28.07 -22.28
C GLY A 305 24.71 -26.81 -22.31
N GLU A 306 25.11 -26.42 -23.52
CA GLU A 306 25.72 -25.12 -23.76
C GLU A 306 24.68 -23.99 -23.61
N PRO A 307 25.12 -22.75 -23.29
CA PRO A 307 24.23 -21.60 -23.24
C PRO A 307 23.45 -21.42 -24.55
N ARG A 308 22.13 -21.34 -24.45
CA ARG A 308 21.25 -21.31 -25.63
C ARG A 308 21.36 -19.98 -26.36
N GLU A 309 21.56 -20.02 -27.67
CA GLU A 309 21.67 -18.79 -28.46
C GLU A 309 20.33 -18.07 -28.58
N ARG A 310 20.32 -16.75 -28.33
CA ARG A 310 19.16 -15.87 -28.48
C ARG A 310 19.58 -14.62 -29.24
N GLU A 311 18.78 -14.24 -30.23
CA GLU A 311 18.95 -12.96 -30.93
C GLU A 311 18.74 -11.82 -29.93
N PHE A 312 19.70 -10.90 -29.91
CA PHE A 312 19.77 -9.82 -28.94
C PHE A 312 19.74 -8.47 -29.65
N ASN A 313 18.78 -7.65 -29.28
CA ASN A 313 18.63 -6.29 -29.75
C ASN A 313 19.44 -5.36 -28.87
N VAL A 314 20.47 -4.76 -29.46
CA VAL A 314 21.42 -3.92 -28.73
C VAL A 314 20.83 -2.55 -28.40
N GLU A 315 19.87 -2.06 -29.19
CA GLU A 315 19.22 -0.77 -28.97
C GLU A 315 18.24 -0.84 -27.80
N THR A 316 17.45 -1.91 -27.73
CA THR A 316 16.47 -2.11 -26.65
C THR A 316 17.03 -2.88 -25.45
N GLU A 317 18.27 -3.38 -25.56
CA GLU A 317 18.95 -4.25 -24.61
C GLU A 317 18.11 -5.48 -24.20
N LYS A 318 17.38 -6.08 -25.15
CA LYS A 318 16.47 -7.21 -24.93
C LYS A 318 16.74 -8.36 -25.89
N ILE A 319 16.32 -9.56 -25.53
CA ILE A 319 16.20 -10.66 -26.50
C ILE A 319 14.94 -10.49 -27.36
N ASP A 320 15.11 -10.59 -28.68
CA ASP A 320 14.01 -10.50 -29.67
C ASP A 320 13.40 -11.88 -29.96
N THR A 321 14.15 -12.93 -29.67
CA THR A 321 13.68 -14.33 -29.82
C THR A 321 12.98 -14.83 -28.56
N GLU A 322 12.07 -15.79 -28.73
CA GLU A 322 11.38 -16.43 -27.61
C GLU A 322 12.41 -17.14 -26.69
N LEU A 323 12.37 -16.81 -25.40
CA LEU A 323 13.22 -17.42 -24.37
C LEU A 323 12.96 -18.92 -24.30
N PHE A 324 11.69 -19.31 -24.37
CA PHE A 324 11.26 -20.70 -24.23
C PHE A 324 11.35 -21.47 -25.55
N SER A 325 11.99 -22.62 -25.47
CA SER A 325 11.95 -23.61 -26.52
C SER A 325 10.57 -24.26 -26.59
N GLY A 326 10.02 -24.34 -27.80
CA GLY A 326 8.72 -24.95 -28.05
C GLY A 326 8.74 -26.48 -27.98
N HIS A 327 7.55 -27.05 -28.17
CA HIS A 327 7.34 -28.48 -28.32
C HIS A 327 8.22 -29.04 -29.45
N SER A 328 8.88 -30.17 -29.21
CA SER A 328 9.65 -30.90 -30.21
C SER A 328 9.25 -32.37 -30.21
N PRO A 329 8.60 -32.87 -31.27
CA PRO A 329 8.30 -34.29 -31.42
C PRO A 329 9.55 -35.09 -31.85
N LYS A 330 10.67 -34.41 -32.15
CA LYS A 330 11.92 -35.03 -32.57
C LYS A 330 12.72 -35.48 -31.34
N GLY A 331 13.02 -36.77 -31.25
CA GLY A 331 13.77 -37.39 -30.16
C GLY A 331 13.21 -38.78 -29.80
N ILE A 332 13.90 -39.51 -28.92
CA ILE A 332 13.38 -40.76 -28.33
C ILE A 332 12.21 -40.43 -27.38
N GLU A 333 12.34 -39.32 -26.64
CA GLU A 333 11.31 -38.78 -25.77
C GLU A 333 10.78 -37.48 -26.38
N VAL A 334 9.45 -37.35 -26.42
CA VAL A 334 8.80 -36.13 -26.92
C VAL A 334 9.04 -35.01 -25.93
N TYR A 335 9.65 -33.92 -26.40
CA TYR A 335 9.91 -32.75 -25.58
C TYR A 335 8.68 -31.83 -25.56
N PRO A 336 8.04 -31.60 -24.41
CA PRO A 336 6.79 -30.86 -24.34
C PRO A 336 6.98 -29.34 -24.57
N GLY A 337 8.20 -28.83 -24.39
CA GLY A 337 8.52 -27.40 -24.42
C GLY A 337 8.83 -26.85 -23.03
N ASP A 338 9.64 -25.79 -22.95
CA ASP A 338 10.09 -25.21 -21.66
C ASP A 338 8.89 -24.73 -20.80
N ARG A 339 7.76 -24.35 -21.43
CA ARG A 339 6.53 -23.88 -20.74
C ARG A 339 5.85 -24.96 -19.91
N GLU A 340 6.05 -26.22 -20.28
CA GLU A 340 5.46 -27.38 -19.60
C GLU A 340 6.40 -27.94 -18.51
N ILE A 341 7.60 -27.37 -18.37
CA ILE A 341 8.53 -27.70 -17.29
C ILE A 341 8.21 -26.83 -16.08
N LYS A 342 7.19 -27.23 -15.33
CA LYS A 342 6.63 -26.51 -14.19
C LYS A 342 5.93 -27.48 -13.24
N PHE A 343 5.64 -26.98 -12.05
CA PHE A 343 4.85 -27.65 -11.03
C PHE A 343 3.64 -26.76 -10.71
N GLU A 344 2.48 -27.36 -10.51
CA GLU A 344 1.22 -26.64 -10.24
C GLU A 344 0.95 -26.45 -8.74
N ASP A 345 1.63 -27.21 -7.87
CA ASP A 345 1.50 -27.15 -6.41
C ASP A 345 2.29 -26.01 -5.77
N SER A 346 3.15 -25.31 -6.52
CA SER A 346 3.90 -24.15 -6.04
C SER A 346 4.37 -23.23 -7.18
N ILE A 347 4.88 -22.06 -6.83
CA ILE A 347 5.56 -21.14 -7.76
C ILE A 347 6.84 -21.79 -8.27
N CYS A 348 7.11 -21.63 -9.57
CA CYS A 348 8.36 -22.08 -10.19
C CYS A 348 9.21 -20.92 -10.67
N ILE A 349 10.53 -21.07 -10.52
CA ILE A 349 11.55 -20.15 -11.01
C ILE A 349 12.45 -20.94 -11.95
N GLN A 350 12.38 -20.66 -13.25
CA GLN A 350 13.32 -21.21 -14.22
C GLN A 350 14.54 -20.31 -14.34
N ILE A 351 15.73 -20.90 -14.23
CA ILE A 351 17.02 -20.27 -14.50
C ILE A 351 17.45 -20.70 -15.90
N HIS A 352 17.62 -19.73 -16.80
CA HIS A 352 18.07 -19.94 -18.18
C HIS A 352 19.47 -19.39 -18.37
N ASN A 353 20.36 -20.17 -19.00
CA ASN A 353 21.67 -19.72 -19.46
C ASN A 353 21.63 -19.47 -20.96
N ILE A 354 21.86 -18.24 -21.38
CA ILE A 354 21.75 -17.83 -22.78
C ILE A 354 23.05 -17.22 -23.30
N LYS A 355 23.23 -17.26 -24.62
CA LYS A 355 24.32 -16.61 -25.34
C LYS A 355 23.75 -15.62 -26.34
N PHE A 356 24.22 -14.38 -26.32
CA PHE A 356 23.71 -13.34 -27.21
C PHE A 356 24.25 -13.50 -28.64
N LYS A 357 23.33 -13.52 -29.60
CA LYS A 357 23.60 -13.48 -31.03
C LYS A 357 23.27 -12.09 -31.56
N CYS A 358 24.31 -11.31 -31.83
CA CYS A 358 24.22 -9.97 -32.43
C CYS A 358 25.58 -9.60 -33.06
N GLU A 359 25.62 -8.55 -33.88
CA GLU A 359 26.87 -8.09 -34.53
C GLU A 359 27.72 -7.17 -33.63
N ASN A 360 27.14 -6.65 -32.54
CA ASN A 360 27.82 -5.70 -31.67
C ASN A 360 28.91 -6.38 -30.81
N ARG A 361 30.16 -5.93 -30.95
CA ARG A 361 31.32 -6.49 -30.23
C ARG A 361 31.20 -6.52 -28.71
N LYS A 362 30.42 -5.61 -28.10
CA LYS A 362 30.21 -5.57 -26.65
C LYS A 362 29.35 -6.74 -26.16
N TRP A 363 28.45 -7.26 -26.99
CA TRP A 363 27.43 -8.23 -26.60
C TRP A 363 27.58 -9.59 -27.28
N ALA A 364 28.10 -9.60 -28.51
CA ALA A 364 28.26 -10.79 -29.33
C ALA A 364 28.98 -11.92 -28.58
N GLY A 365 28.32 -13.08 -28.47
CA GLY A 365 28.88 -14.28 -27.86
C GLY A 365 28.99 -14.24 -26.33
N LYS A 366 28.59 -13.15 -25.66
CA LYS A 366 28.53 -13.13 -24.19
C LYS A 366 27.41 -14.03 -23.69
N THR A 367 27.68 -14.68 -22.56
CA THR A 367 26.71 -15.51 -21.85
C THR A 367 26.10 -14.74 -20.70
N ALA A 368 24.80 -14.90 -20.47
CA ALA A 368 24.10 -14.31 -19.34
C ALA A 368 23.05 -15.28 -18.79
N TYR A 369 22.74 -15.14 -17.50
CA TYR A 369 21.60 -15.81 -16.89
C TYR A 369 20.37 -14.91 -16.89
N THR A 370 19.20 -15.52 -17.06
CA THR A 370 17.90 -14.86 -16.85
C THR A 370 16.92 -15.77 -16.15
N LEU A 371 15.84 -15.18 -15.62
CA LEU A 371 14.81 -15.86 -14.86
C LEU A 371 13.47 -15.82 -15.59
N ALA A 372 12.68 -16.88 -15.41
CA ALA A 372 11.26 -16.89 -15.71
C ALA A 372 10.47 -17.42 -14.51
N PHE A 373 9.37 -16.76 -14.19
CA PHE A 373 8.51 -17.09 -13.06
C PHE A 373 7.20 -17.70 -13.56
N TYR A 374 6.79 -18.80 -12.96
CA TYR A 374 5.48 -19.42 -13.18
C TYR A 374 4.61 -19.25 -11.94
N TYR A 375 3.39 -18.77 -12.16
CA TYR A 375 2.36 -18.64 -11.14
C TYR A 375 1.21 -19.59 -11.49
N PRO A 376 0.98 -20.66 -10.71
CA PRO A 376 -0.14 -21.55 -10.95
C PRO A 376 -1.48 -20.82 -10.84
N GLU A 377 -2.49 -21.29 -11.57
CA GLU A 377 -3.80 -20.61 -11.62
C GLU A 377 -4.53 -20.62 -10.28
N ASP A 378 -4.42 -21.70 -9.51
CA ASP A 378 -5.03 -21.82 -8.18
C ASP A 378 -4.42 -20.86 -7.16
N PHE A 379 -3.18 -20.43 -7.43
CA PHE A 379 -2.51 -19.42 -6.64
C PHE A 379 -2.89 -18.02 -7.10
N ALA A 380 -3.42 -17.83 -8.32
CA ALA A 380 -3.71 -16.52 -8.90
C ALA A 380 -4.64 -15.67 -8.02
N THR A 381 -4.05 -14.89 -7.13
CA THR A 381 -4.72 -13.90 -6.29
C THR A 381 -4.43 -12.53 -6.88
N ASN A 382 -5.43 -11.64 -6.87
CA ASN A 382 -5.28 -10.28 -7.41
C ASN A 382 -4.15 -9.53 -6.68
N TYR A 383 -3.02 -9.36 -7.36
CA TYR A 383 -1.81 -8.72 -6.84
C TYR A 383 -1.59 -7.38 -7.56
N THR A 384 -1.30 -6.29 -6.83
CA THR A 384 -1.18 -4.91 -7.38
C THR A 384 0.20 -4.28 -7.08
N GLY A 385 0.93 -3.81 -8.11
CA GLY A 385 2.23 -3.09 -8.02
C GLY A 385 2.48 -2.16 -9.24
N LYS A 386 3.35 -1.13 -9.11
CA LYS A 386 3.47 0.07 -10.00
C LYS A 386 4.72 0.04 -10.93
N LEU A 387 4.64 0.68 -12.11
CA LEU A 387 5.69 1.07 -13.08
C LEU A 387 5.63 2.60 -13.28
N ASN A 388 6.75 3.32 -13.49
CA ASN A 388 6.76 4.79 -13.67
C ASN A 388 6.86 5.21 -15.15
N GLU A 389 6.25 6.35 -15.51
CA GLU A 389 6.15 6.93 -16.87
C GLU A 389 7.37 7.77 -17.31
N SER A 390 8.47 7.80 -16.55
CA SER A 390 9.72 8.44 -17.00
C SER A 390 10.54 7.58 -17.97
N ASP A 391 10.04 6.38 -18.31
CA ASP A 391 10.73 5.35 -19.09
C ASP A 391 10.09 5.10 -20.46
N LEU A 392 9.41 6.11 -21.02
CA LEU A 392 9.07 6.17 -22.44
C LEU A 392 10.11 6.95 -23.23
#